data_AF-A0AA41SKU8-F1
#
_entry.id   AF-A0AA41SKU8-F1
#
_cell.length_a   1.000
_cell.length_b   1.000
_cell.length_c   1.000
_cell.angle_alpha   90.00
_cell.angle_beta   90.00
_cell.angle_gamma   90.00
#
_symmetry.space_group_name_H-M   'P 1'
#
loop_
_entity.id
_entity.type
_entity.pdbx_description
1 polymer ?
#
loop_
_entity_poly.entity_id
_entity_poly.type
_entity_poly.pdbx_seq_one_letter_code
_entity_poly.pdbx_strand_id
1 'polypeptide(L)'
;MSSLRNAIPRKAHKERSQPQSRKKFGILEKHKDYQQRAMAYRTKENILRKLREKVAFKNPDEFYFKMINTKTVDGVHRPERERKYTEEEQLLMKTQDMGYILQKIQSDKKKIERLNSILHSLGDQPSNRHVYLAED
;
A
#
# COMPACT_ATOMS: atom_id res chain seq x y z
N MET A 1 20.30 34.30 34.87
CA MET A 1 19.55 35.19 33.95
C MET A 1 20.46 35.61 32.81
N SER A 2 20.35 35.03 31.60
CA SER A 2 21.16 35.46 30.45
C SER A 2 20.44 36.55 29.65
N SER A 3 20.41 37.79 30.15
CA SER A 3 19.59 38.86 29.57
C SER A 3 20.12 39.40 28.23
N LEU A 4 21.44 39.42 28.00
CA LEU A 4 22.03 39.93 26.74
C LEU A 4 22.32 38.85 25.68
N ARG A 5 22.19 37.57 26.04
CA ARG A 5 22.56 36.43 25.16
C ARG A 5 21.57 36.20 24.01
N ASN A 6 20.35 36.71 24.15
CA ASN A 6 19.26 36.61 23.17
C ASN A 6 19.06 37.90 22.36
N ALA A 7 19.74 39.00 22.72
CA ALA A 7 19.59 40.30 22.08
C ALA A 7 20.25 40.37 20.69
N ILE A 8 21.24 39.50 20.42
CA ILE A 8 21.91 39.38 19.13
C ILE A 8 21.70 37.95 18.61
N PRO A 9 21.06 37.76 17.44
CA PRO A 9 20.86 36.42 16.88
C PRO A 9 22.21 35.81 16.48
N ARG A 10 22.48 34.59 16.94
CA ARG A 10 23.67 33.83 16.54
C ARG A 10 23.47 33.19 15.17
N LYS A 11 24.52 33.18 14.35
CA LYS A 11 24.51 32.48 13.06
C LYS A 11 24.35 30.98 13.27
N ALA A 12 23.36 30.38 12.62
CA ALA A 12 23.22 28.93 12.58
C ALA A 12 24.32 28.31 11.71
N HIS A 13 25.01 27.30 12.24
CA HIS A 13 25.94 26.50 11.46
C HIS A 13 25.16 25.50 10.60
N LYS A 14 25.36 25.56 9.28
CA LYS A 14 24.71 24.63 8.34
C LYS A 14 25.50 23.33 8.23
N GLU A 15 24.78 22.22 8.09
CA GLU A 15 25.39 20.91 7.89
C GLU A 15 25.81 20.72 6.42
N ARG A 16 26.85 19.91 6.18
CA ARG A 16 27.32 19.57 4.83
C ARG A 16 26.53 18.39 4.26
N SER A 17 26.25 18.43 2.96
CA SER A 17 25.66 17.33 2.19
C SER A 17 26.66 16.20 1.90
N GLN A 18 26.15 15.07 1.42
CA GLN A 18 26.97 13.96 0.90
C GLN A 18 27.75 14.41 -0.35
N PRO A 19 29.04 14.06 -0.52
CA PRO A 19 29.78 14.33 -1.74
C PRO A 19 29.14 13.68 -2.98
N GLN A 20 29.18 14.37 -4.12
CA GLN A 20 28.51 13.93 -5.35
C GLN A 20 28.94 12.53 -5.80
N SER A 21 30.24 12.20 -5.70
CA SER A 21 30.78 10.88 -6.03
C SER A 21 30.19 9.73 -5.19
N ARG A 22 29.65 10.03 -4.00
CA ARG A 22 29.07 9.06 -3.07
C ARG A 22 27.55 9.17 -2.95
N LYS A 23 26.89 9.98 -3.80
CA LYS A 23 25.44 10.18 -3.78
C LYS A 23 24.65 8.86 -3.95
N LYS A 24 25.24 7.85 -4.61
CA LYS A 24 24.67 6.50 -4.75
C LYS A 24 24.36 5.78 -3.44
N PHE A 25 25.03 6.15 -2.34
CA PHE A 25 24.82 5.55 -1.02
C PHE A 25 23.74 6.25 -0.19
N GLY A 26 23.05 7.24 -0.76
CA GLY A 26 22.03 8.01 -0.07
C GLY A 26 22.59 9.11 0.82
N ILE A 27 21.82 9.47 1.85
CA ILE A 27 22.13 10.56 2.78
C ILE A 27 23.38 10.26 3.62
N LEU A 28 24.20 11.29 3.84
CA LEU A 28 25.32 11.22 4.78
C LEU A 28 24.79 11.39 6.20
N GLU A 29 24.65 10.27 6.90
CA GLU A 29 24.20 10.22 8.29
C GLU A 29 25.03 11.14 9.19
N LYS A 30 24.34 11.91 10.04
CA LYS A 30 24.95 12.76 11.06
C LYS A 30 24.74 12.18 12.45
N HIS A 31 25.36 12.80 13.45
CA HIS A 31 25.26 12.32 14.83
C HIS A 31 23.82 12.21 15.32
N LYS A 32 22.94 13.14 14.93
CA LYS A 32 21.51 13.09 15.27
C LYS A 32 20.83 11.84 14.72
N ASP A 33 21.10 11.51 13.46
CA ASP A 33 20.54 10.31 12.80
C ASP A 33 21.10 9.04 13.43
N TYR A 34 22.41 9.03 13.75
CA TYR A 34 23.06 7.94 14.47
C TYR A 34 22.43 7.69 15.83
N GLN A 35 22.17 8.74 16.62
CA GLN A 35 21.51 8.60 17.90
C GLN A 35 20.13 7.95 17.74
N GLN A 36 19.33 8.39 16.77
CA GLN A 36 18.02 7.79 16.49
C GLN A 36 18.13 6.32 16.10
N ARG A 37 19.06 5.98 15.21
CA ARG A 37 19.31 4.60 14.78
C ARG A 37 19.79 3.72 15.93
N ALA A 38 20.73 4.20 16.74
CA ALA A 38 21.27 3.47 17.89
C ALA A 38 20.19 3.22 18.95
N MET A 39 19.35 4.23 19.23
CA MET A 39 18.20 4.06 20.13
C MET A 39 17.22 3.02 19.59
N ALA A 40 16.86 3.09 18.29
CA ALA A 40 15.97 2.12 17.66
C ALA A 40 16.55 0.69 17.65
N TYR A 41 17.87 0.54 17.51
CA TYR A 41 18.52 -0.76 17.62
C TYR A 41 18.46 -1.29 19.06
N ARG A 42 18.81 -0.45 20.05
CA ARG A 42 18.78 -0.82 21.47
C ARG A 42 17.37 -1.19 21.94
N THR A 43 16.33 -0.51 21.47
CA THR A 43 14.95 -0.86 21.82
C THR A 43 14.57 -2.23 21.26
N LYS A 44 14.93 -2.54 20.01
CA LYS A 44 14.71 -3.86 19.41
C LYS A 44 15.45 -4.97 20.17
N GLU A 45 16.72 -4.77 20.49
CA GLU A 45 17.52 -5.72 21.27
C GLU A 45 16.90 -5.97 22.66
N ASN A 46 16.45 -4.91 23.33
CA ASN A 46 15.77 -5.04 24.62
C ASN A 46 14.46 -5.82 24.53
N ILE A 47 13.68 -5.63 23.47
CA ILE A 47 12.44 -6.38 23.22
C ILE A 47 12.77 -7.86 22.98
N LEU A 48 13.76 -8.15 22.12
CA LEU A 48 14.18 -9.52 21.84
C LEU A 48 14.67 -10.24 23.10
N ARG A 49 15.45 -9.58 23.95
CA ARG A 49 15.88 -10.14 25.24
C ARG A 49 14.69 -10.51 26.12
N LYS A 50 13.73 -9.59 26.29
CA LYS A 50 12.51 -9.86 27.08
C LYS A 50 11.67 -11.00 26.50
N LEU A 51 11.58 -11.10 25.17
CA LEU A 51 10.88 -12.21 24.52
C LEU A 51 11.59 -13.55 24.78
N ARG A 52 12.93 -13.59 24.71
CA ARG A 52 13.72 -14.79 25.04
C ARG A 52 13.53 -15.21 26.50
N GLU A 53 13.55 -14.26 27.43
CA GLU A 53 13.28 -14.52 28.86
C GLU A 53 11.88 -15.10 29.05
N LYS A 54 10.85 -14.50 28.44
CA LYS A 54 9.47 -15.02 28.49
C LYS A 54 9.35 -16.45 27.96
N VAL A 55 10.05 -16.75 26.86
CA VAL A 55 10.06 -18.12 26.29
C VAL A 55 10.78 -19.09 27.22
N ALA A 56 11.89 -18.68 27.85
CA ALA A 56 12.65 -19.53 28.77
C ALA A 56 11.86 -19.86 30.05
N PHE A 57 11.07 -18.92 30.56
CA PHE A 57 10.22 -19.10 31.74
C PHE A 57 8.80 -19.55 31.43
N LYS A 58 8.53 -20.04 30.22
CA LYS A 58 7.20 -20.49 29.82
C LYS A 58 6.81 -21.78 30.56
N ASN A 59 5.60 -21.81 31.13
CA ASN A 59 5.05 -23.04 31.70
C ASN A 59 4.52 -23.96 30.56
N PRO A 60 5.01 -25.21 30.42
CA PRO A 60 4.52 -26.12 29.39
C PRO A 60 3.04 -26.50 29.56
N ASP A 61 2.51 -26.45 30.78
CA ASP A 61 1.14 -26.83 31.11
C ASP A 61 0.17 -25.64 31.14
N GLU A 62 0.58 -24.47 30.61
CA GLU A 62 -0.28 -23.30 30.57
C GLU A 62 -1.50 -23.51 29.65
N PHE A 63 -2.69 -23.16 30.15
CA PHE A 63 -3.92 -23.21 29.40
C PHE A 63 -4.67 -21.88 29.49
N TYR A 64 -4.99 -21.33 28.32
CA TYR A 64 -5.87 -20.17 28.16
C TYR A 64 -7.08 -20.56 27.32
N PHE A 65 -8.29 -20.13 27.68
CA PHE A 65 -9.51 -20.47 26.94
C PHE A 65 -9.46 -20.11 25.45
N LYS A 66 -8.69 -19.09 25.08
CA LYS A 66 -8.49 -18.69 23.66
C LYS A 66 -7.75 -19.76 22.84
N MET A 67 -7.00 -20.66 23.47
CA MET A 67 -6.33 -21.79 22.80
C MET A 67 -7.31 -22.80 22.21
N ILE A 68 -8.58 -22.80 22.65
CA ILE A 68 -9.63 -23.64 22.06
C ILE A 68 -9.96 -23.17 20.63
N ASN A 69 -10.03 -21.85 20.43
CA ASN A 69 -10.50 -21.25 19.16
C ASN A 69 -9.33 -20.82 18.25
N THR A 70 -8.08 -20.92 18.71
CA THR A 70 -6.91 -20.47 17.96
C THR A 70 -5.91 -21.59 17.80
N LYS A 71 -5.22 -21.62 16.66
CA LYS A 71 -4.26 -22.69 16.35
C LYS A 71 -2.89 -22.13 16.04
N THR A 72 -1.87 -22.89 16.43
CA THR A 72 -0.49 -22.63 16.04
C THR A 72 -0.18 -23.50 14.83
N VAL A 73 0.22 -22.90 13.71
CA VAL A 73 0.58 -23.61 12.48
C VAL A 73 2.03 -23.25 12.15
N ASP A 74 2.89 -24.25 12.03
CA ASP A 74 4.34 -24.09 11.80
C ASP A 74 5.03 -23.20 12.86
N GLY A 75 4.59 -23.30 14.12
CA GLY A 75 5.11 -22.49 15.23
C GLY A 75 4.61 -21.04 15.27
N VAL A 76 3.76 -20.60 14.32
CA VAL A 76 3.18 -19.25 14.31
C VAL A 76 1.71 -19.31 14.73
N HIS A 77 1.35 -18.48 15.72
CA HIS A 77 -0.04 -18.33 16.15
C HIS A 77 -0.88 -17.72 15.02
N ARG A 78 -1.86 -18.47 14.52
CA ARG A 78 -2.83 -17.99 13.54
C ARG A 78 -4.17 -17.80 14.24
N PRO A 79 -4.66 -16.55 14.40
CA PRO A 79 -6.04 -16.37 14.81
C PRO A 79 -6.95 -17.01 13.77
N GLU A 80 -8.13 -17.46 14.19
CA GLU A 80 -9.15 -17.92 13.25
C GLU A 80 -9.41 -16.80 12.23
N ARG A 81 -9.33 -17.14 10.93
CA ARG A 81 -9.63 -16.19 9.86
C ARG A 81 -11.11 -15.84 9.92
N GLU A 82 -11.44 -14.64 9.43
CA GLU A 82 -12.79 -14.07 9.41
C GLU A 82 -13.87 -15.05 8.92
N ARG A 83 -15.10 -14.76 9.34
CA ARG A 83 -16.32 -15.55 9.13
C ARG A 83 -16.31 -16.31 7.81
N LYS A 84 -16.39 -17.63 7.89
CA LYS A 84 -16.71 -18.45 6.72
C LYS A 84 -18.17 -18.16 6.36
N TYR A 85 -18.38 -17.53 5.21
CA TYR A 85 -19.72 -17.32 4.67
C TYR A 85 -20.37 -18.67 4.38
N THR A 86 -21.66 -18.78 4.69
CA THR A 86 -22.46 -19.93 4.24
C THR A 86 -22.53 -19.97 2.71
N GLU A 87 -22.87 -21.12 2.12
CA GLU A 87 -23.01 -21.23 0.66
C GLU A 87 -24.07 -20.25 0.12
N GLU A 88 -25.15 -20.04 0.87
CA GLU A 88 -26.21 -19.08 0.55
C GLU A 88 -25.70 -17.64 0.54
N GLU A 89 -24.93 -17.23 1.55
CA GLU A 89 -24.32 -15.91 1.61
C GLU A 89 -23.35 -15.70 0.43
N GLN A 90 -22.55 -16.71 0.10
CA GLN A 90 -21.64 -16.65 -1.05
C GLN A 90 -22.40 -16.52 -2.37
N LEU A 91 -23.51 -17.24 -2.54
CA LEU A 91 -24.35 -17.16 -3.73
C LEU A 91 -24.99 -15.77 -3.86
N LEU A 92 -25.47 -15.21 -2.76
CA LEU A 92 -26.02 -13.86 -2.71
C LEU A 92 -24.97 -12.83 -3.15
N MET A 93 -23.75 -12.88 -2.60
CA MET A 93 -22.67 -11.96 -2.97
C MET A 93 -22.31 -12.08 -4.45
N LYS A 94 -22.17 -13.30 -4.99
CA LYS A 94 -21.92 -13.51 -6.42
C LYS A 94 -23.02 -12.94 -7.30
N THR A 95 -24.27 -13.06 -6.86
CA THR A 95 -25.43 -12.52 -7.60
C THR A 95 -25.41 -11.00 -7.61
N GLN A 96 -25.07 -10.36 -6.49
CA GLN A 96 -24.88 -8.91 -6.39
C GLN A 96 -23.74 -8.41 -7.29
N ASP A 97 -22.59 -9.09 -7.27
CA ASP A 97 -21.44 -8.77 -8.12
C ASP A 97 -21.79 -8.88 -9.60
N MET A 98 -22.51 -9.93 -9.99
CA MET A 98 -22.98 -10.11 -11.36
C MET A 98 -23.92 -8.98 -11.78
N GLY A 99 -24.87 -8.59 -10.92
CA GLY A 99 -25.76 -7.45 -11.16
C GLY A 99 -24.99 -6.14 -11.36
N TYR A 100 -23.99 -5.89 -10.52
CA TYR A 100 -23.13 -4.70 -10.62
C TYR A 100 -22.35 -4.67 -11.93
N ILE A 101 -21.73 -5.79 -12.32
CA ILE A 101 -20.98 -5.90 -13.58
C ILE A 101 -21.90 -5.66 -14.77
N LEU A 102 -23.10 -6.25 -14.78
CA LEU A 102 -24.08 -6.04 -15.85
C LEU A 102 -24.50 -4.56 -15.96
N GLN A 103 -24.79 -3.91 -14.83
CA GLN A 103 -25.12 -2.49 -14.80
C GLN A 103 -23.96 -1.63 -15.33
N LYS A 104 -22.72 -1.97 -14.96
CA LYS A 104 -21.52 -1.27 -15.39
C LYS A 104 -21.30 -1.41 -16.90
N ILE A 105 -21.45 -2.62 -17.45
CA ILE A 105 -21.39 -2.90 -18.89
C ILE A 105 -22.43 -2.07 -19.65
N GLN A 106 -23.68 -2.04 -19.18
CA GLN A 106 -24.73 -1.27 -19.84
C GLN A 106 -24.43 0.24 -19.83
N SER A 107 -23.93 0.74 -18.71
CA SER A 107 -23.56 2.15 -18.56
C SER A 107 -22.40 2.53 -19.51
N ASP A 108 -21.40 1.66 -19.62
CA ASP A 108 -20.24 1.89 -20.48
C ASP A 108 -20.61 1.74 -21.98
N LYS A 109 -21.49 0.79 -22.35
CA LYS A 109 -22.04 0.69 -23.71
C LYS A 109 -22.74 1.97 -24.14
N LYS A 110 -23.64 2.49 -23.30
CA LYS A 110 -24.34 3.77 -23.55
C LYS A 110 -23.36 4.94 -23.66
N LYS A 111 -22.26 4.91 -22.91
CA LYS A 111 -21.20 5.93 -22.99
C LYS A 111 -20.46 5.85 -24.33
N ILE A 112 -20.12 4.64 -24.79
CA ILE A 112 -19.49 4.41 -26.10
C ILE A 112 -20.40 4.90 -27.22
N GLU A 113 -21.69 4.56 -27.20
CA GLU A 113 -22.67 5.01 -28.20
C GLU A 113 -22.73 6.55 -28.29
N ARG A 114 -22.80 7.24 -27.15
CA ARG A 114 -22.78 8.71 -27.14
C ARG A 114 -21.48 9.27 -27.71
N LEU A 115 -20.32 8.73 -27.31
CA LEU A 115 -19.04 9.20 -27.81
C LEU A 115 -18.91 8.98 -29.32
N ASN A 116 -19.31 7.81 -29.82
CA ASN A 116 -19.32 7.51 -31.25
C ASN A 116 -20.28 8.43 -32.04
N SER A 117 -21.43 8.80 -31.47
CA SER A 117 -22.36 9.74 -32.12
C SER A 117 -21.82 11.17 -32.25
N ILE A 118 -20.93 11.59 -31.34
CA ILE A 118 -20.29 12.92 -31.37
C ILE A 118 -19.00 12.88 -32.19
N LEU A 119 -18.39 11.71 -32.36
CA LEU A 119 -17.12 11.57 -33.07
C LEU A 119 -17.32 11.81 -34.57
N HIS A 120 -16.78 12.91 -35.08
CA HIS A 120 -16.67 13.12 -36.53
C HIS A 120 -15.53 12.22 -37.03
N SER A 121 -15.84 11.22 -37.87
CA SER A 121 -14.89 10.23 -38.43
C SER A 121 -13.89 10.83 -39.44
N LEU A 122 -13.18 11.89 -39.06
CA LEU A 122 -12.26 12.65 -39.91
C LEU A 122 -11.02 11.85 -40.35
N GLY A 123 -10.73 10.71 -39.69
CA GLY A 123 -9.57 9.87 -39.97
C GLY A 123 -9.89 8.47 -40.53
N ASP A 124 -11.17 8.08 -40.60
CA ASP A 124 -11.60 6.77 -41.05
C ASP A 124 -12.23 6.91 -42.44
N GLN A 125 -11.40 6.85 -43.48
CA GLN A 125 -11.87 6.99 -44.86
C GLN A 125 -12.67 5.74 -45.23
N PRO A 126 -13.98 5.84 -45.48
CA PRO A 126 -14.76 4.68 -45.91
C PRO A 126 -14.21 4.18 -47.26
N SER A 127 -14.05 2.87 -47.42
CA SER A 127 -13.66 2.26 -48.70
C SER A 127 -14.84 2.32 -49.68
N ASN A 128 -15.16 3.53 -50.15
CA ASN A 128 -16.24 3.75 -51.08
C ASN A 128 -15.77 3.38 -52.50
N ARG A 129 -16.52 2.49 -53.17
CA ARG A 129 -16.35 2.27 -54.61
C ARG A 129 -17.00 3.41 -55.36
N HIS A 130 -16.20 4.38 -55.80
CA HIS A 130 -16.67 5.45 -56.68
C HIS A 130 -16.67 4.96 -58.13
N VAL A 131 -17.86 4.83 -58.73
CA VAL A 131 -18.04 4.52 -60.15
C VAL A 131 -18.32 5.83 -60.87
N TYR A 132 -17.44 6.20 -61.80
CA TYR A 132 -17.62 7.36 -62.66
C TYR A 132 -18.23 6.90 -63.99
N LEU A 133 -19.29 7.56 -64.42
CA LEU A 133 -19.91 7.38 -65.73
C LEU A 133 -19.50 8.58 -66.59
N ALA A 134 -19.04 8.33 -67.81
CA ALA A 134 -18.76 9.35 -68.81
C ALA A 134 -19.73 9.17 -69.99
N GLU A 135 -20.20 10.27 -70.56
CA GLU A 135 -20.92 10.29 -71.83
C GLU A 135 -19.89 10.38 -72.98
N ASP A 136 -20.16 9.69 -74.10
CA ASP A 136 -19.28 9.64 -75.28
C ASP A 136 -19.05 11.02 -75.94
#